data_AF-A0AAU4HPS2-F1
#
_entry.id   AF-A0AAU4HPS2-F1
#
_cell.length_a   1.000
_cell.length_b   1.000
_cell.length_c   1.000
_cell.angle_alpha   90.00
_cell.angle_beta   90.00
_cell.angle_gamma   90.00
#
_symmetry.space_group_name_H-M   'P 1'
#
loop_
_entity.id
_entity.type
_entity.pdbx_description
1 polymer ?
#
loop_
_entity_poly.entity_id
_entity_poly.type
_entity_poly.pdbx_seq_one_letter_code
_entity_poly.pdbx_strand_id
1 'polypeptide(L)'
;MANPNKTRGTAWESAVRNFLNAFLGLVDDNGVFLDPFDGMNVRRPAQEGARDIGDVHAAPFILECKDVRSPAVPTWLRQAKVEAVHAGFPYGVVVHKRRGLGVRSGRVHFDVHTWTRTRTALGLSSRAMFERYGFAASLRGLDSGRWYLTTDVERFAALLDDMRAGVTGRGAR
;
A
#
# COMPACT_ATOMS: atom_id res chain seq x y z
N MET A 1 16.84 9.57 -24.29
CA MET A 1 17.31 8.62 -23.26
C MET A 1 16.30 8.59 -22.11
N ALA A 2 15.77 7.44 -21.72
CA ALA A 2 14.89 7.34 -20.56
C ALA A 2 15.68 7.61 -19.27
N ASN A 3 15.15 8.45 -18.37
CA ASN A 3 15.79 8.77 -17.08
C ASN A 3 15.90 7.49 -16.22
N PRO A 4 17.11 7.02 -15.86
CA PRO A 4 17.31 5.78 -15.11
C PRO A 4 16.54 5.72 -13.78
N ASN A 5 16.37 6.86 -13.11
CA ASN A 5 15.61 6.93 -11.86
C ASN A 5 14.11 6.71 -12.11
N LYS A 6 13.57 7.26 -13.20
CA LYS A 6 12.16 7.05 -13.59
C LYS A 6 11.92 5.59 -13.96
N THR A 7 12.84 4.96 -14.70
CA THR A 7 12.78 3.53 -15.03
C THR A 7 12.74 2.65 -13.79
N ARG A 8 13.58 2.95 -12.78
CA ARG A 8 13.61 2.21 -11.52
C ARG A 8 12.33 2.36 -10.71
N GLY A 9 11.77 3.57 -10.63
CA GLY A 9 10.47 3.81 -9.99
C GLY A 9 9.36 3.00 -10.66
N THR A 10 9.25 3.11 -11.98
CA THR A 10 8.27 2.36 -12.78
C THR A 10 8.38 0.85 -12.59
N ALA A 11 9.60 0.32 -12.54
CA ALA A 11 9.84 -1.10 -12.29
C ALA A 11 9.41 -1.52 -10.87
N TRP A 12 9.64 -0.67 -9.86
CA TRP A 12 9.20 -0.92 -8.49
C TRP A 12 7.67 -0.93 -8.37
N GLU A 13 7.00 0.08 -8.91
CA GLU A 13 5.53 0.16 -8.96
C GLU A 13 4.92 -1.06 -9.63
N SER A 14 5.48 -1.48 -10.78
CA SER A 14 5.01 -2.64 -11.52
C SER A 14 5.23 -3.95 -10.75
N ALA A 15 6.35 -4.08 -10.04
CA ALA A 15 6.62 -5.25 -9.21
C ALA A 15 5.63 -5.35 -8.03
N VAL A 16 5.32 -4.23 -7.36
CA VAL A 16 4.32 -4.19 -6.27
C VAL A 16 2.94 -4.56 -6.81
N ARG A 17 2.50 -3.93 -7.91
CA ARG A 17 1.21 -4.24 -8.55
C ARG A 17 1.09 -5.74 -8.89
N ASN A 18 2.09 -6.29 -9.57
CA ASN A 18 2.08 -7.68 -9.99
C ASN A 18 2.05 -8.64 -8.79
N PHE A 19 2.86 -8.36 -7.77
CA PHE A 19 2.87 -9.18 -6.55
C PHE A 19 1.51 -9.19 -5.87
N LEU A 20 0.87 -8.03 -5.71
CA LEU A 20 -0.43 -7.95 -5.04
C LEU A 20 -1.53 -8.65 -5.84
N ASN A 21 -1.59 -8.46 -7.16
CA ASN A 21 -2.58 -9.16 -7.98
C ASN A 21 -2.41 -10.68 -7.93
N ALA A 22 -1.18 -11.18 -8.00
CA ALA A 22 -0.90 -12.61 -7.88
C ALA A 22 -1.25 -13.14 -6.48
N PHE A 23 -0.88 -12.42 -5.41
CA PHE A 23 -1.19 -12.81 -4.04
C PHE A 23 -2.71 -12.90 -3.80
N LEU A 24 -3.46 -11.94 -4.36
CA LEU A 24 -4.92 -11.84 -4.20
C LEU A 24 -5.70 -12.75 -5.18
N GLY A 25 -5.01 -13.54 -6.00
CA GLY A 25 -5.66 -14.42 -6.98
C GLY A 25 -6.46 -13.68 -8.05
N LEU A 26 -6.06 -12.46 -8.42
CA LEU A 26 -6.75 -11.62 -9.41
C LEU A 26 -6.24 -11.85 -10.84
N VAL A 27 -5.16 -12.60 -10.97
CA VAL A 27 -4.51 -12.93 -12.23
C VAL A 27 -4.25 -14.43 -12.32
N ASP A 28 -4.10 -14.95 -13.55
CA ASP A 28 -3.64 -16.30 -13.81
C ASP A 28 -2.12 -16.47 -13.60
N ASP A 29 -1.59 -17.66 -13.86
CA ASP A 29 -0.17 -17.99 -13.73
C ASP A 29 0.75 -17.16 -14.66
N ASN A 30 0.19 -16.56 -15.71
CA ASN A 30 0.91 -15.70 -16.64
C ASN A 30 0.80 -14.20 -16.27
N GLY A 31 0.07 -13.86 -15.20
CA GLY A 31 -0.17 -12.49 -14.77
C GLY A 31 -1.27 -11.76 -15.56
N VAL A 32 -2.11 -12.49 -16.28
CA VAL A 32 -3.29 -11.95 -16.99
C VAL A 32 -4.47 -11.88 -16.03
N PHE A 33 -5.17 -10.73 -15.99
CA PHE A 33 -6.33 -10.57 -15.12
C PHE A 33 -7.42 -11.60 -15.43
N LEU A 34 -7.93 -12.25 -14.38
CA LEU A 34 -9.05 -13.19 -14.49
C LEU A 34 -10.34 -12.46 -14.93
N ASP A 35 -10.58 -11.28 -14.36
CA ASP A 35 -11.58 -10.32 -14.82
C ASP A 35 -10.93 -8.94 -15.01
N PRO A 36 -10.68 -8.51 -16.26
CA PRO A 36 -10.11 -7.19 -16.55
C PRO A 36 -10.97 -5.99 -16.12
N PHE A 37 -12.26 -6.18 -15.82
CA PHE A 37 -13.17 -5.12 -15.42
C PHE A 37 -13.42 -5.07 -13.91
N ASP A 38 -12.86 -6.03 -13.15
CA ASP A 38 -12.96 -6.01 -11.69
C ASP A 38 -12.28 -4.76 -11.13
N GLY A 39 -13.06 -3.94 -10.40
CA GLY A 39 -12.58 -2.74 -9.71
C GLY A 39 -11.61 -3.04 -8.57
N MET A 40 -11.51 -4.30 -8.14
CA MET A 40 -10.58 -4.76 -7.12
C MET A 40 -9.18 -5.07 -7.69
N ASN A 41 -9.02 -5.08 -9.02
CA ASN A 41 -7.70 -5.20 -9.65
C ASN A 41 -6.73 -4.14 -9.12
N VAL A 42 -5.52 -4.56 -8.73
CA VAL A 42 -4.46 -3.62 -8.37
C VAL A 42 -3.89 -3.03 -9.65
N ARG A 43 -3.96 -1.70 -9.79
CA ARG A 43 -3.63 -0.99 -11.03
C ARG A 43 -2.69 0.17 -10.79
N ARG A 44 -1.90 0.49 -11.82
CA ARG A 44 -1.19 1.77 -11.91
C ARG A 44 -2.09 2.69 -12.71
N PRO A 45 -2.62 3.78 -12.14
CA PRO A 45 -3.46 4.70 -12.89
C PRO A 45 -2.64 5.40 -13.98
N ALA A 46 -3.28 5.74 -15.10
CA ALA A 46 -2.70 6.75 -15.98
C ALA A 46 -2.76 8.10 -15.24
N GLN A 47 -1.66 8.86 -15.24
CA GLN A 47 -1.68 10.22 -14.72
C GLN A 47 -2.43 11.11 -15.72
N GLU A 48 -3.74 11.20 -15.57
CA GLU A 48 -4.62 12.07 -16.34
C GLU A 48 -5.16 13.18 -15.43
N GLY A 49 -4.98 14.44 -15.83
CA GLY A 49 -5.40 15.62 -15.08
C GLY A 49 -4.28 16.27 -14.23
N ALA A 50 -4.66 17.28 -13.45
CA ALA A 50 -3.71 18.15 -12.73
C ALA A 50 -3.38 17.67 -11.31
N ARG A 51 -4.10 16.67 -10.78
CA ARG A 51 -3.94 16.17 -9.40
C ARG A 51 -3.23 14.82 -9.42
N ASP A 52 -2.27 14.66 -8.51
CA ASP A 52 -1.67 13.37 -8.26
C ASP A 52 -2.65 12.48 -7.48
N ILE A 53 -2.84 11.25 -7.99
CA ILE A 53 -3.76 10.23 -7.47
C ILE A 53 -3.01 8.97 -7.02
N GLY A 54 -1.69 9.08 -6.88
CA GLY A 54 -0.79 8.04 -6.37
C GLY A 54 -0.34 7.01 -7.42
N ASP A 55 0.71 6.28 -7.08
CA ASP A 55 1.39 5.39 -8.03
C ASP A 55 0.65 4.07 -8.30
N VAL A 56 0.05 3.47 -7.26
CA VAL A 56 -0.66 2.18 -7.35
C VAL A 56 -1.98 2.25 -6.57
N HIS A 57 -3.06 1.86 -7.23
CA HIS A 57 -4.42 1.76 -6.67
C HIS A 57 -4.65 0.31 -6.24
N ALA A 58 -4.84 0.09 -4.95
CA ALA A 58 -5.10 -1.23 -4.36
C ALA A 58 -6.22 -1.12 -3.32
N ALA A 59 -7.47 -1.00 -3.79
CA ALA A 59 -8.63 -0.70 -2.93
C ALA A 59 -8.66 -1.57 -1.66
N PRO A 60 -8.80 -0.98 -0.45
CA PRO A 60 -9.12 0.42 -0.16
C PRO A 60 -7.92 1.37 0.01
N PHE A 61 -6.73 1.04 -0.49
CA PHE A 61 -5.50 1.82 -0.33
C PHE A 61 -5.00 2.47 -1.63
N ILE A 62 -4.42 3.65 -1.49
CA ILE A 62 -3.45 4.24 -2.43
C ILE A 62 -2.05 4.01 -1.92
N LEU A 63 -1.16 3.57 -2.82
CA LEU A 63 0.21 3.20 -2.53
C LEU A 63 1.15 4.18 -3.24
N GLU A 64 1.90 4.94 -2.44
CA GLU A 64 3.00 5.77 -2.92
C GLU A 64 4.30 4.97 -2.91
N CYS A 65 4.85 4.66 -4.09
CA CYS A 65 5.95 3.72 -4.27
C CYS A 65 7.30 4.45 -4.34
N LYS A 66 8.23 4.11 -3.43
CA LYS A 66 9.56 4.74 -3.38
C LYS A 66 10.69 3.71 -3.60
N ASP A 67 11.56 3.94 -4.58
CA ASP A 67 12.86 3.27 -4.73
C ASP A 67 14.01 4.29 -4.56
N VAL A 68 14.28 4.66 -3.30
CA VAL A 68 15.35 5.62 -2.97
C VAL A 68 16.23 5.13 -1.82
N ARG A 69 17.46 5.66 -1.74
CA ARG A 69 18.44 5.30 -0.70
C ARG A 69 18.02 5.79 0.69
N SER A 70 17.64 7.06 0.77
CA SER A 70 17.48 7.78 2.02
C SER A 70 15.98 7.94 2.31
N PRO A 71 15.47 7.33 3.38
CA PRO A 71 14.05 7.40 3.69
C PRO A 71 13.63 8.77 4.22
N ALA A 72 12.53 9.31 3.66
CA ALA A 72 11.85 10.52 4.15
C ALA A 72 10.38 10.21 4.50
N VAL A 73 10.18 9.12 5.25
CA VAL A 73 8.87 8.47 5.48
C VAL A 73 7.76 9.43 5.92
N PRO A 74 7.95 10.33 6.91
CA PRO A 74 6.88 11.25 7.31
C PRO A 74 6.42 12.17 6.17
N THR A 75 7.33 12.60 5.30
CA THR A 75 6.99 13.43 4.14
C THR A 75 6.21 12.63 3.11
N TRP A 76 6.63 11.40 2.82
CA TRP A 76 5.93 10.53 1.88
C TRP A 76 4.54 10.12 2.37
N LEU A 77 4.36 9.90 3.67
CA LEU A 77 3.05 9.59 4.24
C LEU A 77 2.07 10.77 4.12
N ARG A 78 2.55 12.00 4.28
CA ARG A 78 1.72 13.20 4.04
C ARG A 78 1.29 13.29 2.57
N GLN A 79 2.20 12.98 1.64
CA GLN A 79 1.90 12.93 0.21
C GLN A 79 0.86 11.84 -0.10
N ALA A 80 1.11 10.60 0.33
CA ALA A 80 0.21 9.47 0.11
C ALA A 80 -1.21 9.71 0.66
N LYS A 81 -1.32 10.41 1.81
CA LYS A 81 -2.61 10.80 2.38
C LYS A 81 -3.38 11.79 1.48
N VAL A 82 -2.69 12.77 0.90
CA VAL A 82 -3.29 13.74 -0.02
C VAL A 82 -3.75 13.05 -1.31
N GLU A 83 -2.91 12.17 -1.86
CA GLU A 83 -3.24 11.38 -3.06
C GLU A 83 -4.41 10.43 -2.83
N ALA A 84 -4.49 9.79 -1.67
CA ALA A 84 -5.65 8.98 -1.30
C ALA A 84 -6.95 9.80 -1.33
N VAL A 85 -6.93 11.02 -0.79
CA VAL A 85 -8.09 11.92 -0.85
C VAL A 85 -8.42 12.31 -2.28
N HIS A 86 -7.43 12.64 -3.12
CA HIS A 86 -7.65 12.97 -4.52
C HIS A 86 -8.23 11.81 -5.32
N ALA A 87 -7.80 10.58 -5.03
CA ALA A 87 -8.28 9.37 -5.67
C ALA A 87 -9.64 8.89 -5.12
N GLY A 88 -10.12 9.45 -4.01
CA GLY A 88 -11.36 9.03 -3.35
C GLY A 88 -11.23 7.78 -2.47
N PHE A 89 -10.01 7.44 -2.04
CA PHE A 89 -9.72 6.27 -1.21
C PHE A 89 -9.54 6.67 0.25
N PRO A 90 -9.94 5.80 1.20
CA PRO A 90 -9.87 6.13 2.62
C PRO A 90 -8.45 6.12 3.20
N TYR A 91 -7.51 5.45 2.54
CA TYR A 91 -6.18 5.14 3.08
C TYR A 91 -5.06 5.41 2.06
N GLY A 92 -4.02 6.10 2.50
CA GLY A 92 -2.77 6.27 1.77
C GLY A 92 -1.61 5.65 2.55
N VAL A 93 -0.79 4.84 1.90
CA VAL A 93 0.39 4.18 2.48
C VAL A 93 1.60 4.35 1.57
N VAL A 94 2.79 4.19 2.13
CA VAL A 94 4.04 4.25 1.36
C VAL A 94 4.65 2.87 1.23
N VAL A 95 5.02 2.48 0.02
CA VAL A 95 5.70 1.21 -0.28
C VAL A 95 7.16 1.48 -0.67
N HIS A 96 8.06 1.34 0.29
CA HIS A 96 9.49 1.63 0.13
C HIS A 96 10.31 0.37 -0.16
N LYS A 97 11.01 0.36 -1.29
CA LYS A 97 11.89 -0.74 -1.69
C LYS A 97 13.06 -0.91 -0.72
N ARG A 98 13.33 -2.16 -0.35
CA ARG A 98 14.60 -2.53 0.30
C ARG A 98 15.62 -2.97 -0.74
N ARG A 99 16.77 -2.29 -0.76
CA ARG A 99 17.86 -2.60 -1.70
C ARG A 99 18.35 -4.03 -1.53
N GLY A 100 18.58 -4.71 -2.65
CA GLY A 100 19.08 -6.10 -2.68
C GLY A 100 18.06 -7.16 -2.28
N LEU A 101 16.81 -6.78 -1.97
CA LEU A 101 15.76 -7.71 -1.59
C LEU A 101 14.60 -7.69 -2.59
N GLY A 102 13.86 -8.80 -2.63
CA GLY A 102 12.68 -8.95 -3.46
C GLY A 102 11.49 -8.12 -2.98
N VAL A 103 10.44 -8.04 -3.82
CA VAL A 103 9.25 -7.21 -3.58
C VAL A 103 8.56 -7.51 -2.25
N ARG A 104 8.45 -8.80 -1.88
CA ARG A 104 7.86 -9.27 -0.61
C ARG A 104 8.46 -8.57 0.62
N SER A 105 9.77 -8.31 0.59
CA SER A 105 10.48 -7.68 1.70
C SER A 105 10.41 -6.16 1.70
N GLY A 106 9.78 -5.52 0.70
CA GLY A 106 9.58 -4.07 0.68
C GLY A 106 8.88 -3.60 1.96
N ARG A 107 9.15 -2.38 2.42
CA ARG A 107 8.53 -1.83 3.62
C ARG A 107 7.24 -1.12 3.26
N VAL A 108 6.17 -1.40 4.00
CA VAL A 108 4.92 -0.64 3.90
C VAL A 108 4.76 0.19 5.15
N HIS A 109 4.68 1.52 4.98
CA HIS A 109 4.54 2.46 6.07
C HIS A 109 3.12 3.00 6.15
N PHE A 110 2.61 3.08 7.37
CA PHE A 110 1.33 3.64 7.74
C PHE A 110 1.57 4.82 8.67
N ASP A 111 0.83 5.91 8.51
CA ASP A 111 0.70 6.87 9.61
C ASP A 111 -0.16 6.27 10.74
N VAL A 112 -0.10 6.87 11.93
CA VAL A 112 -0.86 6.39 13.11
C VAL A 112 -2.36 6.33 12.84
N HIS A 113 -2.88 7.27 12.05
CA HIS A 113 -4.30 7.37 11.74
C HIS A 113 -4.78 6.22 10.85
N THR A 114 -4.09 5.96 9.74
CA THR A 114 -4.37 4.88 8.79
C THR A 114 -4.25 3.53 9.48
N TRP A 115 -3.20 3.33 10.27
CA TRP A 115 -3.04 2.09 11.03
C TRP A 115 -4.19 1.87 12.03
N THR A 116 -4.56 2.92 12.76
CA THR A 116 -5.66 2.87 13.73
C THR A 116 -7.00 2.57 13.06
N ARG A 117 -7.31 3.25 11.95
CA ARG A 117 -8.56 3.01 11.21
C ARG A 117 -8.63 1.63 10.61
N THR A 118 -7.52 1.13 10.05
CA THR A 118 -7.44 -0.21 9.47
C THR A 118 -7.67 -1.27 10.55
N ARG A 119 -6.98 -1.21 11.69
CA ARG A 119 -7.19 -2.20 12.77
C ARG A 119 -8.60 -2.13 13.34
N THR A 120 -9.18 -0.93 13.47
CA THR A 120 -10.54 -0.76 13.99
C THR A 120 -11.57 -1.32 13.00
N ALA A 121 -11.38 -1.12 11.69
CA ALA A 121 -12.22 -1.72 10.66
C ALA A 121 -12.19 -3.25 10.70
N LEU A 122 -11.04 -3.84 11.05
CA LEU A 122 -10.89 -5.28 11.23
C LEU A 122 -11.32 -5.79 12.62
N GLY A 123 -11.78 -4.92 13.52
CA GLY A 123 -12.12 -5.28 14.90
C GLY A 123 -10.91 -5.73 15.75
N LEU A 124 -9.69 -5.36 15.35
CA LEU A 124 -8.46 -5.81 15.99
C LEU A 124 -7.98 -4.85 17.10
N SER A 125 -7.53 -5.44 18.20
CA SER A 125 -6.73 -4.74 19.20
C SER A 125 -5.38 -4.32 18.59
N SER A 126 -4.73 -3.32 19.20
CA SER A 126 -3.39 -2.91 18.79
C SER A 126 -2.41 -4.08 18.80
N ARG A 127 -2.45 -4.92 19.85
CA ARG A 127 -1.60 -6.11 19.98
C ARG A 127 -1.84 -7.11 18.85
N ALA A 128 -3.11 -7.45 18.59
CA ALA A 128 -3.45 -8.39 17.54
C ALA A 128 -3.01 -7.90 16.15
N MET A 129 -3.15 -6.60 15.87
CA MET A 129 -2.65 -5.98 14.64
C MET A 129 -1.13 -6.09 14.50
N PHE A 130 -0.39 -5.88 15.59
CA PHE A 130 1.07 -6.03 15.62
C PHE A 130 1.50 -7.49 15.37
N GLU A 131 0.86 -8.44 16.05
CA GLU A 131 1.21 -9.86 15.99
C GLU A 131 0.85 -10.47 14.62
N ARG A 132 -0.37 -10.20 14.12
CA ARG A 132 -0.86 -10.77 12.85
C ARG A 132 -0.11 -10.23 11.63
N TYR A 133 0.13 -8.92 11.59
CA TYR A 133 0.71 -8.26 10.42
C TYR A 133 2.12 -7.72 10.65
N GLY A 134 2.79 -8.11 11.73
CA GLY A 134 4.22 -7.86 11.95
C GLY A 134 4.62 -6.39 11.93
N PHE A 135 3.79 -5.50 12.47
CA PHE A 135 4.12 -4.07 12.49
C PHE A 135 5.26 -3.75 13.46
N ALA A 136 6.04 -2.72 13.15
CA ALA A 136 6.99 -2.10 14.06
C ALA A 136 6.76 -0.59 14.09
N ALA A 137 6.73 -0.01 15.29
CA ALA A 137 6.53 1.42 15.47
C ALA A 137 7.85 2.21 15.36
N SER A 138 7.81 3.35 14.67
CA SER A 138 8.86 4.36 14.71
C SER A 138 8.30 5.62 15.36
N LEU A 139 8.70 5.86 16.61
CA LEU A 139 8.20 6.95 17.45
C LEU A 139 9.33 7.95 17.65
N ARG A 140 9.35 9.03 16.87
CA ARG A 140 10.42 10.05 16.93
C ARG A 140 9.88 11.37 17.51
N GLY A 141 10.33 11.72 18.70
CA GLY A 141 9.90 12.92 19.40
C GLY A 141 8.43 12.88 19.84
N LEU A 142 7.91 14.02 20.29
CA LEU A 142 6.53 14.16 20.79
C LEU A 142 5.51 14.47 19.69
N ASP A 143 5.96 14.84 18.49
CA ASP A 143 5.12 15.09 17.33
C ASP A 143 4.63 13.76 16.73
N SER A 144 3.43 13.33 17.10
CA SER A 144 2.81 12.11 16.59
C SER A 144 2.57 12.13 15.08
N GLY A 145 2.60 13.30 14.43
CA GLY A 145 2.58 13.42 12.97
C GLY A 145 3.85 12.89 12.29
N ARG A 146 4.91 12.63 13.07
CA ARG A 146 6.15 11.99 12.61
C ARG A 146 6.23 10.51 12.97
N TRP A 147 5.24 10.00 13.71
CA TRP A 147 5.19 8.60 14.08
C TRP A 147 4.58 7.80 12.93
N TYR A 148 5.14 6.62 12.69
CA TYR A 148 4.64 5.72 11.66
C TYR A 148 4.89 4.27 12.04
N LEU A 149 4.11 3.39 11.44
CA LEU A 149 4.12 1.97 11.69
C LEU A 149 4.51 1.25 10.39
N THR A 150 5.41 0.28 10.49
CA THR A 150 6.00 -0.38 9.32
C THR A 150 5.73 -1.86 9.35
N THR A 151 5.25 -2.41 8.25
CA THR A 151 5.25 -3.86 7.96
C THR A 151 6.00 -4.13 6.66
N ASP A 152 5.98 -5.36 6.15
CA ASP A 152 6.47 -5.73 4.84
C ASP A 152 5.33 -5.92 3.82
N VAL A 153 5.68 -5.97 2.53
CA VAL A 153 4.69 -6.05 1.43
C VAL A 153 3.90 -7.36 1.48
N GLU A 154 4.49 -8.47 1.91
CA GLU A 154 3.80 -9.76 2.03
C GLU A 154 2.72 -9.72 3.11
N ARG A 155 3.06 -9.23 4.31
CA ARG A 155 2.09 -9.06 5.40
C ARG A 155 1.06 -7.97 5.09
N PHE A 156 1.44 -6.93 4.36
CA PHE A 156 0.48 -5.95 3.83
C PHE A 156 -0.50 -6.59 2.84
N ALA A 157 -0.06 -7.51 1.99
CA ALA A 157 -0.96 -8.20 1.07
C ALA A 157 -2.02 -9.04 1.81
N ALA A 158 -1.62 -9.74 2.88
CA ALA A 158 -2.56 -10.44 3.75
C ALA A 158 -3.54 -9.47 4.44
N LEU A 159 -3.06 -8.33 4.95
CA LEU A 159 -3.92 -7.28 5.51
C LEU A 159 -4.90 -6.73 4.48
N LEU A 160 -4.44 -6.50 3.25
CA LEU A 160 -5.26 -6.01 2.15
C LEU A 160 -6.38 -7.00 1.82
N ASP A 161 -6.06 -8.29 1.76
CA ASP A 161 -7.03 -9.37 1.56
C ASP A 161 -8.09 -9.39 2.67
N ASP A 162 -7.66 -9.36 3.94
CA ASP A 162 -8.57 -9.31 5.09
C ASP A 162 -9.45 -8.04 5.08
N MET A 163 -8.87 -6.89 4.73
CA MET A 163 -9.62 -5.63 4.58
C MET A 163 -10.65 -5.73 3.46
N ARG A 164 -10.33 -6.38 2.35
CA ARG A 164 -11.28 -6.60 1.25
C ARG A 164 -12.37 -7.56 1.66
N ALA A 165 -12.04 -8.66 2.32
CA ALA A 165 -13.02 -9.61 2.86
C ALA A 165 -13.99 -8.93 3.84
N GLY A 166 -13.51 -8.00 4.67
CA GLY A 166 -14.33 -7.22 5.59
C GLY A 166 -15.13 -6.09 4.92
N VAL A 167 -14.64 -5.51 3.82
CA VAL A 167 -15.34 -4.48 3.01
C VAL A 167 -16.37 -5.13 2.09
N THR A 168 -16.10 -6.32 1.57
CA THR A 168 -17.09 -7.18 0.94
C THR A 168 -17.92 -7.81 2.03
N GLY A 169 -18.86 -7.05 2.58
CA GLY A 169 -20.05 -7.66 3.13
C GLY A 169 -20.66 -8.55 2.04
N ARG A 170 -20.29 -9.85 2.04
CA ARG A 170 -21.27 -10.91 1.89
C ARG A 170 -22.32 -10.55 2.92
N GLY A 171 -23.36 -9.88 2.41
CA GLY A 171 -24.43 -9.35 3.22
C GLY A 171 -25.06 -10.47 4.02
N ALA A 172 -25.63 -10.07 5.15
CA ALA A 172 -26.85 -10.63 5.70
C ALA A 172 -27.25 -11.99 5.11
N ARG A 173 -26.81 -13.07 5.77
CA ARG A 173 -27.55 -14.27 6.13
C ARG A 173 -26.68 -15.18 6.99
#